data_AF-A0AAU5HX79-F1
#
_entry.id   AF-A0AAU5HX79-F1
#
_cell.length_a   1.000
_cell.length_b   1.000
_cell.length_c   1.000
_cell.angle_alpha   90.00
_cell.angle_beta   90.00
_cell.angle_gamma   90.00
#
_symmetry.space_group_name_H-M   'P 1'
#
loop_
_entity.id
_entity.type
_entity.pdbx_description
1 polymer ?
#
loop_
_entity_poly.entity_id
_entity_poly.type
_entity_poly.pdbx_seq_one_letter_code
_entity_poly.pdbx_strand_id
1 'polypeptide(L)' 'MQDFRRMVAAEKATVREEKGPRHFVHDLWRCDVKGCVWYQPWFSTRRGGDLPEKFREEKATAPE' A
#
# COMPACT_ATOMS: atom_id res chain seq x y z
N MET A 1 6.69 16.51 -2.44
CA MET A 1 6.97 15.57 -1.34
C MET A 1 6.24 14.29 -1.67
N GLN A 2 6.87 13.11 -1.54
CA GLN A 2 6.12 11.86 -1.67
C GLN A 2 5.45 11.60 -0.32
N ASP A 3 4.16 11.91 -0.21
CA ASP A 3 3.39 11.70 1.00
C ASP A 3 3.13 10.21 1.17
N PHE A 4 3.88 9.57 2.06
CA PHE A 4 3.62 8.20 2.48
C PHE A 4 2.71 8.24 3.71
N ARG A 5 1.59 7.52 3.64
CA ARG A 5 0.67 7.35 4.75
C ARG A 5 0.70 5.89 5.21
N ARG A 6 0.71 5.67 6.52
CA ARG A 6 0.59 4.33 7.09
C ARG A 6 -0.71 3.68 6.62
N MET A 7 -0.62 2.45 6.09
CA MET A 7 -1.79 1.72 5.61
C MET A 7 -2.79 1.50 6.75
N VAL A 8 -4.09 1.58 6.42
CA VAL A 8 -5.16 1.28 7.38
C VAL A 8 -5.32 -0.23 7.56
N ALA A 9 -6.05 -0.65 8.60
CA ALA A 9 -6.24 -2.07 8.89
C ALA A 9 -6.85 -2.87 7.71
N ALA A 10 -7.78 -2.27 6.96
CA ALA A 10 -8.39 -2.89 5.77
C ALA A 10 -7.38 -3.14 4.63
N GLU A 11 -6.50 -2.17 4.40
CA GLU A 11 -5.43 -2.28 3.41
C GLU A 11 -4.42 -3.36 3.78
N LYS A 12 -4.01 -3.36 5.06
CA LYS A 12 -3.12 -4.38 5.62
C LYS A 12 -3.72 -5.77 5.52
N ALA A 13 -5.01 -5.92 5.81
CA ALA A 13 -5.71 -7.19 5.70
C ALA A 13 -5.69 -7.70 4.26
N THR A 14 -6.00 -6.84 3.28
CA THR A 14 -6.00 -7.22 1.87
C THR A 14 -4.59 -7.59 1.36
N VAL A 15 -3.56 -6.80 1.70
CA VAL A 15 -2.16 -7.14 1.37
C VAL A 15 -1.78 -8.49 1.98
N ARG A 16 -2.24 -8.77 3.21
CA ARG A 16 -2.00 -10.04 3.88
C ARG A 16 -2.75 -11.20 3.23
N GLU A 17 -3.96 -10.98 2.73
CA GLU A 17 -4.72 -11.99 1.98
C GLU A 17 -4.06 -12.29 0.64
N GLU A 18 -3.59 -11.27 -0.09
CA GLU A 18 -2.97 -11.43 -1.41
C GLU A 18 -1.54 -12.01 -1.34
N LYS A 19 -0.65 -11.46 -0.50
CA LYS A 19 0.73 -11.93 -0.33
C LYS A 19 0.83 -13.19 0.55
N GLY A 20 -0.21 -13.47 1.32
CA GLY A 20 -0.29 -14.58 2.25
C GLY A 20 0.02 -14.22 3.72
N PRO A 21 -0.34 -15.13 4.66
CA PRO A 21 -0.38 -14.86 6.09
C PRO A 21 0.99 -14.59 6.74
N ARG A 22 2.08 -14.94 6.05
CA ARG A 22 3.47 -14.69 6.44
C ARG A 22 3.97 -13.29 6.07
N HIS A 23 3.20 -12.50 5.33
CA HIS A 23 3.60 -11.16 4.95
C HIS A 23 3.42 -10.18 6.12
N PHE A 24 4.47 -9.41 6.42
CA PHE A 24 4.46 -8.47 7.54
C PHE A 24 3.77 -7.16 7.12
N VAL A 25 2.53 -6.99 7.57
CA VAL A 25 1.70 -5.84 7.18
C VAL A 25 1.60 -4.72 8.23
N HIS A 26 2.18 -4.89 9.42
CA HIS A 26 2.01 -3.95 10.53
C HIS A 26 2.65 -2.57 10.29
N ASP A 27 3.81 -2.53 9.63
CA ASP A 27 4.57 -1.31 9.33
C ASP A 27 4.56 -0.94 7.85
N LEU A 28 3.50 -1.29 7.12
CA LEU A 28 3.35 -0.90 5.72
C LEU A 28 2.81 0.52 5.59
N TRP A 29 3.41 1.25 4.66
CA TRP A 29 3.09 2.62 4.28
C TRP A 29 2.83 2.65 2.80
N ARG A 30 1.70 3.24 2.41
CA ARG A 30 1.36 3.44 1.01
C ARG A 30 1.68 4.87 0.61
N CYS A 31 1.98 5.03 -0.67
CA CYS A 31 2.04 6.33 -1.29
C CYS A 31 0.61 6.90 -1.38
N ASP A 32 0.40 8.09 -0.83
CA ASP A 32 -0.90 8.78 -0.85
C ASP A 32 -1.03 9.76 -2.03
N VAL A 33 0.03 9.93 -2.81
CA VAL A 33 0.04 10.76 -4.02
C VAL A 33 -0.94 10.20 -5.06
N LYS A 34 -1.70 11.07 -5.76
CA LYS A 34 -2.59 10.66 -6.87
C LYS A 34 -1.78 9.86 -7.91
N GLY A 35 -2.30 8.69 -8.29
CA GLY A 35 -1.65 7.77 -9.23
C GLY A 35 -0.49 6.94 -8.68
N CYS A 36 -0.10 7.14 -7.41
CA CYS A 36 1.00 6.41 -6.81
C CYS A 36 0.49 5.11 -6.15
N VAL A 37 0.83 3.98 -6.77
CA VAL A 37 0.39 2.64 -6.34
C VAL A 37 1.50 1.89 -5.61
N TRP A 38 2.47 2.60 -5.05
CA TRP A 38 3.59 1.99 -4.33
C TRP A 38 3.30 1.91 -2.82
N TYR A 39 3.56 0.77 -2.20
CA TYR A 39 3.70 0.66 -0.75
C TYR A 39 5.07 0.16 -0.36
N GLN A 40 5.51 0.52 0.85
CA GLN A 40 6.75 0.05 1.42
C GLN A 40 6.70 -0.03 2.94
N PRO A 41 7.46 -0.95 3.55
CA PRO A 41 7.66 -0.93 4.98
C PRO A 41 8.49 0.28 5.41
N TRP A 42 8.15 0.88 6.56
CA TRP A 42 8.86 2.02 7.12
C TRP A 42 10.38 1.78 7.27
N PHE A 43 10.74 0.60 7.76
CA PHE A 43 12.13 0.21 8.01
C PHE A 43 12.87 -0.34 6.78
N SER A 44 12.21 -0.53 5.63
CA SER A 44 12.87 -1.08 4.44
C SER A 44 12.15 -0.74 3.13
N THR A 45 12.54 0.38 2.53
CA THR A 45 12.07 0.84 1.22
C THR A 45 12.32 -0.18 0.09
N ARG A 46 13.41 -0.96 0.17
CA ARG A 46 13.74 -2.05 -0.76
C ARG A 46 12.78 -3.24 -0.73
N ARG A 47 11.96 -3.37 0.31
CA ARG A 47 10.96 -4.43 0.46
C ARG A 47 9.55 -3.97 0.06
N GLY A 48 9.46 -2.78 -0.53
CA GLY A 48 8.22 -2.26 -1.09
C GLY A 48 7.73 -3.04 -2.30
N GLY A 49 6.46 -2.84 -2.61
CA GLY A 49 5.76 -3.46 -3.72
C GLY A 49 4.55 -2.63 -4.13
N ASP A 50 3.80 -3.17 -5.08
CA ASP A 50 2.65 -2.53 -5.69
C ASP A 50 1.39 -2.80 -4.85
N LEU A 51 0.62 -1.75 -4.55
CA LEU A 51 -0.68 -1.83 -3.88
C LEU A 51 -1.58 -2.85 -4.57
N PRO A 52 -2.34 -3.66 -3.79
CA PRO A 52 -3.30 -4.60 -4.34
C PRO A 52 -4.26 -3.89 -5.30
N GLU A 53 -4.68 -4.61 -6.33
CA GLU A 53 -5.50 -4.07 -7.41
C GLU A 53 -6.80 -3.40 -6.89
N LYS A 54 -7.34 -3.94 -5.80
CA LYS A 54 -8.51 -3.42 -5.07
C LYS A 54 -8.34 -1.99 -4.54
N PHE A 55 -7.12 -1.59 -4.16
CA PHE A 55 -6.81 -0.20 -3.77
C PHE A 55 -6.24 0.61 -4.92
N ARG A 56 -5.64 -0.07 -5.91
CA ARG A 56 -5.22 0.56 -7.15
C ARG A 56 -6.42 1.13 -7.90
N GLU A 57 -7.54 0.42 -7.98
CA GLU A 57 -8.79 0.94 -8.55
C GLU A 57 -9.32 2.14 -7.76
N GLU A 58 -9.33 2.10 -6.43
CA GLU A 58 -9.77 3.23 -5.60
C GLU A 58 -8.88 4.49 -5.80
N LYS A 59 -7.57 4.31 -5.96
CA LYS A 59 -6.62 5.42 -6.25
C LYS A 59 -6.61 5.85 -7.72
N ALA A 60 -6.88 4.93 -8.66
CA ALA A 60 -6.94 5.19 -10.09
C ALA A 60 -8.27 5.82 -10.52
N THR A 61 -9.34 5.57 -9.76
CA THR A 61 -10.69 6.11 -9.98
C THR A 61 -10.93 7.42 -9.23
N ALA A 62 -9.87 8.12 -8.80
CA ALA A 62 -9.96 9.51 -8.37
C ALA A 62 -9.66 10.44 -9.57
N PRO A 63 -10.64 10.70 -10.47
CA PRO A 63 -10.47 11.70 -11.51
C PRO A 63 -10.19 13.06 -10.86
N GLU A 64 -9.42 13.89 -11.58
CA GLU A 64 -9.37 15.34 -11.35
C GLU A 64 -10.74 15.99 -11.52
#